data_AF-A0A3G8H5H8-F1
#
_entry.id   AF-A0A3G8H5H8-F1
#
_cell.length_a   1.000
_cell.length_b   1.000
_cell.length_c   1.000
_cell.angle_alpha   90.00
_cell.angle_beta   90.00
_cell.angle_gamma   90.00
#
_symmetry.space_group_name_H-M   'P 1'
#
loop_
_entity.id
_entity.type
_entity.pdbx_description
1 polymer ?
#
loop_
_entity_poly.entity_id
_entity_poly.type
_entity_poly.pdbx_seq_one_letter_code
_entity_poly.pdbx_strand_id
1 'polypeptide(L)'
;MKHVFTCVMPIRWGDMDAMGHVNNTVYFRYLEQARIEWFESIGRNGRDDNGHGPVLINAHMTFLKQLRYPGDIECRVYAGQLGRSSFETKIEIRRTDLPDVVWAEGGAKVVWCDYAVEKSVPVPETIRQLIEG
;
A
#
# COMPACT_ATOMS: atom_id res chain seq x y z
N MET A 1 -1.61 -12.67 6.61
CA MET A 1 -1.17 -11.26 6.79
C MET A 1 -2.17 -10.59 7.70
N LYS A 2 -1.72 -9.67 8.56
CA LYS A 2 -2.57 -8.93 9.50
C LYS A 2 -3.11 -7.68 8.83
N HIS A 3 -4.39 -7.37 9.03
CA HIS A 3 -4.97 -6.10 8.62
C HIS A 3 -4.45 -4.98 9.54
N VAL A 4 -3.87 -3.94 8.95
CA VAL A 4 -3.17 -2.88 9.70
C VAL A 4 -3.76 -1.49 9.46
N PHE A 5 -4.46 -1.28 8.35
CA PHE A 5 -4.99 0.03 7.99
C PHE A 5 -6.09 -0.05 6.93
N THR A 6 -6.98 0.93 6.91
CA THR A 6 -7.97 1.12 5.85
C THR A 6 -8.07 2.60 5.52
N CYS A 7 -8.09 2.93 4.24
CA CYS A 7 -8.40 4.28 3.75
C CYS A 7 -9.42 4.22 2.62
N VAL A 8 -10.10 5.34 2.41
CA VAL A 8 -11.05 5.54 1.31
C VAL A 8 -10.54 6.67 0.44
N MET A 9 -10.55 6.47 -0.88
CA MET A 9 -10.15 7.51 -1.84
C MET A 9 -11.06 7.50 -3.07
N PRO A 10 -11.34 8.67 -3.67
CA PRO A 10 -12.17 8.76 -4.85
C PRO A 10 -11.43 8.28 -6.09
N ILE A 11 -12.13 7.58 -6.98
CA ILE A 11 -11.68 7.38 -8.35
C ILE A 11 -11.81 8.75 -9.04
N ARG A 12 -10.73 9.26 -9.63
CA ARG A 12 -10.77 10.52 -10.38
C ARG A 12 -11.16 10.22 -11.82
N TRP A 13 -11.84 11.16 -12.47
CA TRP A 13 -12.16 11.01 -13.89
C TRP A 13 -10.89 10.77 -14.74
N GLY A 14 -9.80 11.47 -14.41
CA GLY A 14 -8.50 11.32 -15.07
C GLY A 14 -7.73 10.03 -14.77
N ASP A 15 -8.24 9.18 -13.86
CA ASP A 15 -7.65 7.86 -13.61
C ASP A 15 -8.04 6.84 -14.70
N MET A 16 -9.10 7.14 -15.46
CA MET A 16 -9.52 6.31 -16.59
C MET A 16 -8.69 6.59 -17.84
N ASP A 17 -8.40 5.54 -18.60
CA ASP A 17 -7.83 5.68 -19.93
C ASP A 17 -8.90 5.65 -21.03
N ALA A 18 -8.46 5.69 -22.28
CA ALA A 18 -9.33 5.71 -23.45
C ALA A 18 -10.27 4.48 -23.54
N MET A 19 -10.02 3.40 -22.80
CA MET A 19 -10.84 2.19 -22.79
C MET A 19 -12.01 2.28 -21.80
N GLY A 20 -12.18 3.41 -21.11
CA GLY A 20 -13.35 3.66 -20.26
C GLY A 20 -13.32 2.93 -18.92
N HIS A 21 -12.13 2.60 -18.44
CA HIS A 21 -11.89 2.08 -17.09
C HIS A 21 -10.58 2.64 -16.54
N VAL A 22 -10.39 2.53 -15.23
CA VAL A 22 -9.14 2.94 -14.58
C VAL A 22 -7.94 2.26 -15.25
N ASN A 23 -6.91 3.04 -15.58
CA ASN A 23 -5.70 2.53 -16.18
C ASN A 23 -4.95 1.61 -15.20
N ASN A 24 -4.38 0.51 -15.68
CA ASN A 24 -3.72 -0.48 -14.83
C ASN A 24 -2.56 0.10 -13.98
N THR A 25 -1.86 1.13 -14.48
CA THR A 25 -0.76 1.78 -13.73
C THR A 25 -1.26 2.60 -12.54
N VAL A 26 -2.49 3.13 -12.60
CA VAL A 26 -3.07 3.96 -11.54
C VAL A 26 -3.35 3.14 -10.27
N TYR A 27 -3.61 1.84 -10.40
CA TYR A 27 -3.76 0.97 -9.23
C TYR A 27 -2.52 0.97 -8.33
N PHE A 28 -1.31 1.07 -8.89
CA PHE A 28 -0.09 1.20 -8.09
C PHE A 28 -0.03 2.53 -7.33
N ARG A 29 -0.64 3.59 -7.87
CA ARG A 29 -0.78 4.88 -7.17
C ARG A 29 -1.76 4.78 -6.01
N TYR A 30 -2.86 4.05 -6.16
CA TYR A 30 -3.75 3.76 -5.02
C TYR A 30 -3.02 2.97 -3.92
N LEU A 31 -2.20 1.98 -4.31
CA LEU A 31 -1.40 1.22 -3.35
C LEU A 31 -0.35 2.09 -2.63
N GLU A 32 0.29 2.99 -3.37
CA GLU A 32 1.26 3.95 -2.84
C GLU A 32 0.60 4.88 -1.83
N GLN A 33 -0.52 5.52 -2.21
CA GLN A 33 -1.29 6.39 -1.33
C GLN A 33 -1.71 5.67 -0.05
N ALA A 34 -2.29 4.47 -0.15
CA ALA A 34 -2.73 3.70 1.01
C ALA A 34 -1.56 3.33 1.95
N ARG A 35 -0.36 3.07 1.43
CA ARG A 35 0.84 2.84 2.26
C ARG A 35 1.31 4.12 2.94
N ILE A 36 1.34 5.24 2.23
CA ILE A 36 1.76 6.51 2.81
C ILE A 36 0.79 6.92 3.92
N GLU A 37 -0.52 6.84 3.68
CA GLU A 37 -1.53 7.13 4.72
C GLU A 37 -1.41 6.18 5.91
N TRP A 38 -1.11 4.89 5.68
CA TRP A 38 -0.83 3.96 6.78
C TRP A 38 0.40 4.41 7.58
N PHE A 39 1.52 4.74 6.95
CA PHE A 39 2.71 5.21 7.66
C PHE A 39 2.42 6.52 8.43
N GLU A 40 1.71 7.46 7.83
CA GLU A 40 1.32 8.72 8.47
C GLU A 40 0.44 8.47 9.70
N SER A 41 -0.50 7.53 9.62
CA SER A 41 -1.39 7.17 10.74
C SER A 41 -0.67 6.67 11.99
N ILE A 42 0.56 6.17 11.84
CA ILE A 42 1.41 5.68 12.94
C ILE A 42 2.55 6.65 13.27
N GLY A 43 2.40 7.92 12.87
CA GLY A 43 3.34 9.00 13.19
C GLY A 43 4.62 8.97 12.36
N ARG A 44 4.60 8.35 11.17
CA ARG A 44 5.77 8.23 10.30
C ARG A 44 5.45 8.79 8.92
N ASN A 45 6.09 9.88 8.52
CA ASN A 45 5.96 10.42 7.15
C ASN A 45 6.80 9.61 6.15
N GLY A 46 6.74 8.28 6.21
CA GLY A 46 7.58 7.38 5.44
C GLY A 46 9.06 7.40 5.80
N ARG A 47 9.48 8.10 6.86
CA ARG A 47 10.86 8.10 7.37
C ARG A 47 10.87 8.16 8.89
N ASP A 48 11.91 7.61 9.52
CA ASP A 48 12.23 7.85 10.92
C ASP A 48 13.26 8.97 11.09
N ASP A 49 13.53 9.32 12.35
CA ASP A 49 14.43 10.43 12.73
C ASP A 49 15.87 10.25 12.25
N ASN A 50 16.28 9.01 11.90
CA ASN A 50 17.61 8.71 11.38
C ASN A 50 17.68 8.84 9.84
N GLY A 51 16.60 9.28 9.20
CA GLY A 51 16.49 9.33 7.74
C GLY A 51 16.29 7.95 7.10
N HIS A 52 15.99 6.91 7.89
CA HIS A 52 15.71 5.59 7.38
C HIS A 52 14.23 5.46 6.99
N GLY A 53 13.92 4.65 6.00
CA GLY A 53 12.55 4.52 5.50
C GLY A 53 12.33 3.35 4.56
N PRO A 54 11.09 3.15 4.10
CA PRO A 54 10.69 2.04 3.26
C PRO A 54 11.08 2.26 1.80
N VAL A 55 11.72 1.26 1.20
CA VAL A 55 11.97 1.14 -0.24
C VAL A 55 11.26 -0.12 -0.74
N LEU A 56 10.50 0.01 -1.83
CA LEU A 56 9.88 -1.15 -2.48
C LEU A 56 10.91 -1.84 -3.36
N ILE A 57 11.14 -3.14 -3.14
CA ILE A 57 12.05 -3.94 -3.99
C ILE A 57 11.32 -4.83 -4.99
N ASN A 58 10.01 -4.98 -4.82
CA ASN A 58 9.10 -5.46 -5.84
C ASN A 58 7.71 -4.82 -5.66
N ALA A 59 6.88 -4.90 -6.68
CA ALA A 59 5.47 -4.62 -6.59
C ALA A 59 4.71 -5.52 -7.56
N HIS A 60 3.49 -5.91 -7.21
CA HIS A 60 2.63 -6.74 -8.05
C HIS A 60 1.17 -6.31 -7.93
N MET A 61 0.39 -6.62 -8.95
CA MET A 61 -1.05 -6.35 -9.03
C MET A 61 -1.76 -7.50 -9.74
N THR A 62 -2.93 -7.85 -9.22
CA THR A 62 -3.93 -8.71 -9.84
C THR A 62 -5.20 -7.89 -10.05
N PHE A 63 -5.63 -7.76 -11.30
CA PHE A 63 -6.81 -6.98 -11.69
C PHE A 63 -8.00 -7.93 -11.87
N LEU A 64 -8.88 -8.02 -10.88
CA LEU A 64 -10.01 -8.96 -10.88
C LEU A 64 -11.23 -8.39 -11.60
N LYS A 65 -11.50 -7.09 -11.41
CA LYS A 65 -12.62 -6.35 -12.00
C LYS A 65 -12.19 -4.91 -12.34
N GLN A 66 -12.79 -4.37 -13.40
CA GLN A 66 -12.54 -2.99 -13.83
C GLN A 66 -13.20 -1.97 -12.88
N LEU A 67 -12.43 -0.96 -12.47
CA LEU A 67 -12.93 0.24 -11.78
C LEU A 67 -13.32 1.31 -12.81
N ARG A 68 -14.31 2.14 -12.48
CA ARG A 68 -14.82 3.22 -13.32
C ARG A 68 -15.25 4.41 -12.46
N TYR A 69 -15.01 5.62 -12.96
CA TYR A 69 -15.59 6.83 -12.43
C TYR A 69 -17.09 6.92 -12.79
N PRO A 70 -17.95 7.50 -11.93
CA PRO A 70 -17.65 7.92 -10.56
C PRO A 70 -17.70 6.77 -9.56
N GLY A 71 -17.06 6.97 -8.40
CA GLY A 71 -17.10 6.05 -7.26
C GLY A 71 -15.89 6.20 -6.36
N ASP A 72 -15.99 5.67 -5.15
CA ASP A 72 -14.90 5.62 -4.20
C ASP A 72 -14.41 4.19 -4.02
N ILE A 73 -13.12 4.05 -3.72
CA ILE A 73 -12.51 2.78 -3.37
C ILE A 73 -12.11 2.75 -1.90
N GLU A 74 -12.30 1.59 -1.28
CA GLU A 74 -11.72 1.24 0.02
C GLU A 74 -10.47 0.39 -0.21
N CYS A 75 -9.33 0.87 0.30
CA CYS A 75 -8.06 0.16 0.28
C CYS A 75 -7.80 -0.41 1.68
N ARG A 76 -7.84 -1.74 1.81
CA ARG A 76 -7.46 -2.43 3.04
C ARG A 76 -6.00 -2.86 2.95
N VAL A 77 -5.17 -2.33 3.84
CA VAL A 77 -3.75 -2.64 3.92
C VAL A 77 -3.52 -3.77 4.91
N TYR A 78 -2.76 -4.74 4.47
CA TYR A 78 -2.30 -5.88 5.24
C TYR A 78 -0.78 -5.91 5.23
N ALA A 79 -0.19 -6.24 6.36
CA ALA A 79 1.24 -6.44 6.50
C ALA A 79 1.53 -7.83 7.06
N GLY A 80 2.67 -8.40 6.72
CA GLY A 80 3.05 -9.74 7.15
C GLY A 80 4.52 -10.03 7.00
N GLN A 81 4.84 -11.32 6.89
CA GLN A 81 6.18 -11.93 6.85
C GLN A 81 7.33 -10.95 7.11
N LEU A 82 7.67 -10.79 8.39
CA LEU A 82 8.81 -10.00 8.83
C LEU A 82 10.12 -10.76 8.61
N GLY A 83 11.08 -10.09 7.97
CA GLY A 83 12.50 -10.43 8.00
C GLY A 83 13.25 -9.49 8.94
N ARG A 84 14.58 -9.45 8.87
CA ARG A 84 15.39 -8.48 9.63
C ARG A 84 15.10 -7.05 9.20
N SER A 85 15.21 -6.79 7.89
CA SER A 85 15.13 -5.46 7.28
C SER A 85 13.96 -5.32 6.31
N SER A 86 13.08 -6.32 6.19
CA SER A 86 11.99 -6.30 5.23
C SER A 86 10.68 -6.84 5.79
N PHE A 87 9.58 -6.49 5.15
CA PHE A 87 8.28 -7.10 5.37
C PHE A 87 7.45 -7.08 4.08
N GLU A 88 6.42 -7.92 4.02
CA GLU A 88 5.49 -7.97 2.89
C GLU A 88 4.24 -7.13 3.17
N THR A 89 3.77 -6.42 2.16
CA THR A 89 2.48 -5.73 2.16
C THR A 89 1.56 -6.35 1.12
N LYS A 90 0.28 -6.50 1.48
CA LYS A 90 -0.83 -6.77 0.56
C LYS A 90 -1.87 -5.69 0.75
N ILE A 91 -2.46 -5.23 -0.34
CA ILE A 91 -3.55 -4.27 -0.32
C ILE A 91 -4.65 -4.81 -1.20
N GLU A 92 -5.86 -4.80 -0.66
CA GLU A 92 -7.04 -5.18 -1.39
C GLU A 92 -7.88 -3.93 -1.65
N ILE A 93 -8.30 -3.77 -2.90
CA ILE A 93 -9.10 -2.64 -3.37
C ILE A 93 -10.52 -3.12 -3.60
N ARG A 94 -11.47 -2.40 -3.00
CA ARG A 94 -12.92 -2.65 -3.07
C ARG A 94 -13.62 -1.37 -3.48
N ARG A 95 -14.82 -1.45 -4.06
CA ARG A 95 -15.68 -0.26 -4.12
C ARG A 95 -16.39 -0.09 -2.78
N THR A 96 -16.60 1.15 -2.35
CA THR A 96 -17.33 1.44 -1.11
C THR A 96 -18.80 1.06 -1.17
N ASP A 97 -19.40 1.03 -2.38
CA ASP A 97 -20.77 0.59 -2.60
C ASP A 97 -20.93 -0.94 -2.66
N LEU A 98 -19.83 -1.69 -2.75
CA LEU A 98 -19.79 -3.16 -2.79
C LEU A 98 -18.59 -3.70 -1.99
N PRO A 99 -18.55 -3.48 -0.66
CA PRO A 99 -17.37 -3.75 0.18
C PRO A 99 -17.01 -5.24 0.33
N ASP A 100 -17.92 -6.14 0.00
CA ASP A 100 -17.69 -7.59 0.13
C ASP A 100 -16.97 -8.21 -1.07
N VAL A 101 -16.78 -7.44 -2.15
CA VAL A 101 -16.17 -7.93 -3.39
C VAL A 101 -14.82 -7.24 -3.59
N VAL A 102 -13.78 -8.01 -3.92
CA VAL A 102 -12.44 -7.48 -4.24
C VAL A 102 -12.37 -7.17 -5.74
N TRP A 103 -12.02 -5.93 -6.09
CA TRP A 103 -11.84 -5.48 -7.47
C TRP A 103 -10.42 -5.69 -7.96
N ALA A 104 -9.45 -5.49 -7.07
CA ALA A 104 -8.06 -5.77 -7.35
C ALA A 104 -7.35 -6.06 -6.03
N GLU A 105 -6.26 -6.80 -6.13
CA GLU A 105 -5.32 -6.95 -5.03
C GLU A 105 -3.92 -6.69 -5.56
N GLY A 106 -3.06 -6.15 -4.72
CA GLY A 106 -1.66 -6.07 -5.04
C GLY A 106 -0.84 -6.00 -3.79
N GLY A 107 0.46 -5.84 -3.95
CA GLY A 107 1.36 -5.92 -2.83
C GLY A 107 2.76 -5.56 -3.24
N ALA A 108 3.62 -5.53 -2.23
CA ALA A 108 5.01 -5.18 -2.38
C ALA A 108 5.80 -5.68 -1.18
N LYS A 109 7.04 -6.09 -1.46
CA LYS A 109 8.08 -6.31 -0.47
C LYS A 109 8.76 -4.99 -0.17
N VAL A 110 8.66 -4.59 1.09
CA VAL A 110 9.23 -3.35 1.62
C VAL A 110 10.53 -3.69 2.32
N VAL A 111 11.59 -2.93 2.06
CA VAL A 111 12.87 -2.98 2.79
C VAL A 111 13.06 -1.65 3.50
N TRP A 112 13.39 -1.68 4.79
CA TRP A 112 13.81 -0.48 5.51
C TRP A 112 15.27 -0.19 5.20
N CYS A 113 15.54 1.00 4.68
CA CYS A 113 16.85 1.40 4.20
C CYS A 113 17.29 2.72 4.85
N ASP A 114 18.58 2.81 5.12
CA ASP A 114 19.26 4.09 5.29
C ASP A 114 19.45 4.71 3.91
N TYR A 115 18.86 5.89 3.70
CA TYR A 115 18.92 6.58 2.40
C TYR A 115 20.27 7.26 2.16
N ALA A 116 21.03 7.59 3.19
CA ALA A 116 22.33 8.25 3.01
C ALA A 116 23.38 7.28 2.48
N VAL A 117 23.32 6.02 2.89
CA VAL A 117 24.30 4.98 2.50
C VAL A 117 23.71 3.88 1.61
N GLU A 118 22.43 3.97 1.26
CA GLU A 118 21.68 3.01 0.42
C GLU A 118 21.78 1.56 0.90
N LYS A 119 21.76 1.35 2.23
CA LYS A 119 21.86 0.03 2.84
C LYS A 119 20.64 -0.31 3.67
N SER A 120 20.24 -1.58 3.65
CA SER A 120 19.16 -2.07 4.49
C SER A 120 19.51 -1.98 5.98
N VAL A 121 18.57 -1.54 6.79
CA VAL A 121 18.64 -1.50 8.26
C VAL A 121 17.49 -2.32 8.85
N PRO A 122 17.53 -2.70 10.14
CA PRO A 122 16.41 -3.41 10.75
C PRO A 122 15.08 -2.65 10.61
N VAL A 123 14.00 -3.38 10.36
CA VAL A 123 12.64 -2.80 10.44
C VAL A 123 12.44 -2.23 11.84
N PRO A 124 12.02 -0.97 11.99
CA PRO A 124 11.89 -0.37 13.31
C PRO A 124 10.85 -1.07 14.18
N GLU A 125 11.11 -1.07 15.48
CA GLU A 125 10.33 -1.82 16.46
C GLU A 125 8.84 -1.44 16.47
N THR A 126 8.51 -0.17 16.26
CA THR A 126 7.12 0.28 16.19
C THR A 126 6.35 -0.36 15.03
N ILE A 127 7.01 -0.62 13.89
CA ILE A 127 6.41 -1.33 12.75
C ILE A 127 6.31 -2.82 13.06
N ARG A 128 7.35 -3.40 13.65
CA ARG A 128 7.36 -4.82 14.03
C ARG A 128 6.17 -5.17 14.94
N GLN A 129 5.98 -4.39 16.00
CA GLN A 129 4.90 -4.59 16.96
C GLN A 129 3.51 -4.51 16.32
N LEU A 130 3.32 -3.63 15.34
CA LEU A 130 2.06 -3.53 14.60
C LEU A 130 1.78 -4.77 13.75
N ILE A 131 2.82 -5.41 13.22
CA ILE A 131 2.71 -6.59 12.34
C ILE A 131 2.61 -7.90 13.14
N GLU A 132 3.33 -8.02 14.26
CA GLU A 132 3.41 -9.24 15.09
C GLU A 132 2.29 -9.36 16.14
N GLY A 133 1.82 -8.25 16.70
CA GLY A 133 0.67 -8.24 17.61
C GLY A 133 -0.64 -8.53 16.91
#